data_AF-R6HPM1-F1
#
_entry.id   AF-R6HPM1-F1
#
_cell.length_a   1.000
_cell.length_b   1.000
_cell.length_c   1.000
_cell.angle_alpha   90.00
_cell.angle_beta   90.00
_cell.angle_gamma   90.00
#
_symmetry.space_group_name_H-M   'P 1'
#
loop_
_entity.id
_entity.type
_entity.pdbx_description
1 polymer ?
#
loop_
_entity_poly.entity_id
_entity_poly.type
_entity_poly.pdbx_seq_one_letter_code
_entity_poly.pdbx_strand_id
1 'polypeptide(L)'
;MKKIKNLFKEHSPYLLILTLCEGILSLVCTLSFVYSDSLSYNDSLIYNSLGIEKLLETLYSSTFWALLLLILAFIFVLNITCIKYKNLEPGFISICLWVLMFILSINLTKSLMDNLMTSLLFIPIIVINIVAYKTEENKLKKRKSKTK
;
A
#
# COMPACT_ATOMS: atom_id res chain seq x y z
N MET A 1 22.46 10.20 13.83
CA MET A 1 23.00 8.86 13.47
C MET A 1 22.82 7.77 14.52
N LYS A 2 23.06 7.99 15.83
CA LYS A 2 22.90 6.94 16.87
C LYS A 2 21.50 6.29 16.89
N LYS A 3 20.41 7.08 16.81
CA LYS A 3 19.03 6.56 16.76
C LYS A 3 18.74 5.70 15.53
N ILE A 4 19.20 6.12 14.35
CA ILE A 4 19.07 5.35 13.09
C ILE A 4 19.85 4.04 13.18
N LYS A 5 21.10 4.09 13.65
CA LYS A 5 21.92 2.88 13.87
C LYS A 5 21.26 1.92 14.85
N ASN A 6 20.58 2.42 15.88
CA ASN A 6 19.80 1.58 16.79
C ASN A 6 18.61 0.95 16.05
N LEU A 7 17.87 1.70 15.24
CA LEU A 7 16.73 1.18 14.48
C LEU A 7 17.11 -0.01 13.57
N PHE A 8 18.20 0.11 12.80
CA PHE A 8 18.72 -0.98 11.96
C PHE A 8 19.32 -2.15 12.77
N LYS A 9 19.79 -1.90 13.99
CA LYS A 9 20.19 -2.98 14.91
C LYS A 9 18.97 -3.73 15.44
N GLU A 10 17.88 -3.03 15.69
CA GLU A 10 16.68 -3.58 16.32
C GLU A 10 15.74 -4.29 15.35
N HIS A 11 15.62 -3.79 14.12
CA HIS A 11 14.66 -4.26 13.12
C HIS A 11 15.35 -4.70 11.83
N SER A 12 14.72 -5.57 11.06
CA SER A 12 15.21 -6.03 9.77
C SER A 12 15.34 -4.85 8.79
N PRO A 13 16.47 -4.75 8.05
CA PRO A 13 16.64 -3.68 7.06
C PRO A 13 15.59 -3.77 5.95
N TYR A 14 15.12 -4.99 5.63
CA TYR A 14 14.06 -5.23 4.66
C TYR A 14 12.75 -4.54 5.06
N LEU A 15 12.29 -4.72 6.30
CA LEU A 15 11.06 -4.07 6.77
C LEU A 15 11.18 -2.55 6.77
N LEU A 16 12.35 -2.01 7.15
CA LEU A 16 12.58 -0.56 7.19
C LEU A 16 12.56 0.07 5.79
N ILE A 17 13.24 -0.55 4.83
CA ILE A 17 13.26 -0.09 3.44
C ILE A 17 11.86 -0.21 2.84
N LEU A 18 11.19 -1.35 3.06
CA LEU A 18 9.83 -1.59 2.60
C LEU A 18 8.86 -0.53 3.10
N THR A 19 8.86 -0.27 4.41
CA THR A 19 7.99 0.76 5.02
C THR A 19 8.26 2.13 4.42
N LEU A 20 9.52 2.48 4.15
CA LEU A 20 9.86 3.75 3.51
C LEU A 20 9.36 3.82 2.07
N CYS A 21 9.54 2.76 1.28
CA CYS A 21 9.02 2.66 -0.08
C CYS A 21 7.49 2.78 -0.12
N GLU A 22 6.78 2.12 0.80
CA GLU A 22 5.32 2.19 0.92
C GLU A 22 4.84 3.60 1.29
N GLY A 23 5.56 4.29 2.17
CA GLY A 23 5.27 5.70 2.50
C GLY A 23 5.43 6.62 1.30
N ILE A 24 6.51 6.44 0.52
CA ILE A 24 6.72 7.20 -0.72
C ILE A 24 5.63 6.88 -1.74
N LEU A 25 5.30 5.60 -1.93
CA LEU A 25 4.26 5.16 -2.85
C LEU A 25 2.90 5.77 -2.48
N SER A 26 2.51 5.70 -1.20
CA SER A 26 1.27 6.29 -0.70
C SER A 26 1.21 7.80 -0.96
N LEU A 27 2.30 8.53 -0.73
CA LEU A 27 2.37 9.97 -1.00
C LEU A 27 2.24 10.28 -2.49
N VAL A 28 3.00 9.59 -3.34
CA VAL A 28 2.96 9.79 -4.80
C VAL A 28 1.57 9.50 -5.34
N CYS A 29 0.98 8.36 -4.99
CA CYS A 29 -0.37 8.01 -5.43
C CYS A 29 -1.42 9.03 -4.98
N THR A 30 -1.30 9.57 -3.77
CA THR A 30 -2.21 10.61 -3.26
C THR A 30 -2.08 11.90 -4.06
N LEU A 31 -0.85 12.35 -4.32
CA LEU A 31 -0.60 13.56 -5.12
C LEU A 31 -1.10 13.40 -6.56
N SER A 32 -0.82 12.25 -7.19
CA SER A 32 -1.30 11.94 -8.53
C SER A 32 -2.82 11.90 -8.60
N PHE A 33 -3.48 11.33 -7.58
CA PHE A 33 -4.94 11.29 -7.51
C PHE A 33 -5.53 12.70 -7.38
N VAL A 34 -5.05 13.50 -6.42
CA VAL A 34 -5.54 14.89 -6.24
C VAL A 34 -5.39 15.69 -7.52
N TYR A 35 -4.27 15.53 -8.23
CA TYR A 35 -4.05 16.19 -9.52
C TYR A 35 -5.06 15.73 -10.58
N SER A 36 -5.20 14.42 -10.77
CA SER A 36 -6.13 13.86 -11.77
C SER A 36 -7.60 14.19 -11.47
N ASP A 37 -7.99 14.15 -10.21
CA ASP A 37 -9.34 14.45 -9.76
C ASP A 37 -9.66 15.93 -9.99
N SER A 38 -8.73 16.83 -9.64
CA SER A 38 -8.91 18.28 -9.88
C SER A 38 -9.06 18.65 -11.36
N LEU A 39 -8.32 18.00 -12.25
CA LEU A 39 -8.49 18.15 -13.70
C LEU A 39 -9.87 17.68 -14.16
N SER A 40 -10.31 16.53 -13.67
CA SER A 40 -11.59 15.94 -14.06
C SER A 40 -12.78 16.81 -13.62
N TYR A 41 -12.72 17.39 -12.42
CA TYR A 41 -13.74 18.34 -11.96
C TYR A 41 -13.73 19.64 -12.77
N ASN A 42 -12.55 20.15 -13.14
CA ASN A 42 -12.47 21.37 -13.94
C ASN A 42 -13.03 21.17 -15.35
N ASP A 43 -12.89 19.97 -15.92
CA ASP A 43 -13.45 19.60 -17.22
C ASP A 43 -14.97 19.29 -17.18
N SER A 44 -15.52 19.02 -15.98
CA SER A 44 -16.96 18.80 -15.80
C SER A 44 -17.72 20.12 -15.78
N LEU A 45 -17.95 20.70 -16.97
CA LEU A 45 -18.78 21.88 -17.17
C LEU A 45 -20.25 21.55 -16.81
N ILE A 46 -20.71 21.96 -15.63
CA ILE A 46 -22.05 21.67 -15.04
C ILE A 46 -23.18 22.50 -15.70
N TYR A 47 -23.11 22.70 -17.02
CA TYR A 47 -24.09 23.50 -17.76
C TYR A 47 -25.04 22.65 -18.60
N ASN A 48 -24.68 21.40 -18.91
CA ASN A 48 -25.46 20.47 -19.73
C ASN A 48 -25.58 19.09 -19.06
N SER A 49 -26.59 18.29 -19.45
CA SER A 49 -26.83 16.92 -18.93
C SER A 49 -25.60 16.01 -19.04
N LEU A 50 -24.84 16.12 -20.13
CA LEU A 50 -23.59 15.38 -20.34
C LEU A 50 -22.48 15.76 -19.33
N GLY A 51 -22.47 16.99 -18.85
CA GLY A 51 -21.56 17.46 -17.80
C GLY A 51 -21.92 16.90 -16.42
N ILE A 52 -23.22 16.80 -16.13
CA ILE A 52 -23.72 16.16 -14.90
C ILE A 52 -23.44 14.66 -14.90
N GLU A 53 -23.59 13.98 -16.04
CA GLU A 53 -23.26 12.56 -16.19
C GLU A 53 -21.77 12.30 -15.93
N LYS A 54 -20.88 13.09 -16.54
CA LYS A 54 -19.44 13.02 -16.28
C LYS A 54 -19.09 13.30 -14.82
N LEU A 55 -19.77 14.25 -14.17
CA LEU A 55 -19.57 14.55 -12.75
C LEU A 55 -19.92 13.33 -11.88
N LEU A 56 -21.05 12.67 -12.15
CA LEU A 56 -21.49 11.47 -11.42
C LEU A 56 -20.54 10.29 -11.62
N GLU A 57 -20.07 10.07 -12.85
CA GLU A 57 -19.06 9.05 -13.17
C GLU A 57 -17.73 9.34 -12.43
N THR A 58 -17.30 10.60 -12.43
CA THR A 58 -16.09 11.05 -11.73
C THR A 58 -16.21 10.85 -10.22
N LEU A 59 -17.36 11.17 -9.61
CA LEU A 59 -17.63 10.94 -8.19
C LEU A 59 -17.52 9.45 -7.82
N TYR A 60 -18.13 8.57 -8.63
CA TYR A 60 -18.07 7.13 -8.38
C TYR A 60 -16.64 6.59 -8.53
N SER A 61 -15.93 6.96 -9.59
CA SER A 61 -14.53 6.60 -9.80
C SER A 61 -13.64 7.11 -8.64
N SER A 62 -13.84 8.37 -8.24
CA SER A 62 -13.09 9.04 -7.16
C SER A 62 -13.24 8.32 -5.81
N THR A 63 -14.43 7.83 -5.46
CA THR A 63 -14.64 7.04 -4.23
C THR A 63 -13.90 5.69 -4.24
N PHE A 64 -13.85 5.01 -5.39
CA PHE A 64 -13.09 3.77 -5.52
C PHE A 64 -11.58 4.02 -5.38
N TRP A 65 -11.06 5.06 -6.02
CA TRP A 65 -9.65 5.46 -5.87
C TRP A 65 -9.30 5.88 -4.44
N ALA A 66 -10.19 6.60 -3.76
CA ALA A 66 -10.02 6.98 -2.36
C ALA A 66 -9.88 5.74 -1.45
N LEU A 67 -10.64 4.67 -1.71
CA LEU A 67 -10.51 3.40 -0.98
C LEU A 67 -9.10 2.78 -1.18
N LEU A 68 -8.60 2.76 -2.42
CA LEU A 68 -7.26 2.23 -2.73
C LEU A 68 -6.15 3.04 -2.02
N LEU A 69 -6.27 4.36 -2.02
CA LEU A 69 -5.33 5.25 -1.32
C LEU A 69 -5.37 5.04 0.19
N LEU A 70 -6.58 4.86 0.75
CA LEU A 70 -6.77 4.57 2.16
C LEU A 70 -6.08 3.25 2.54
N ILE A 71 -6.23 2.19 1.73
CA ILE A 71 -5.55 0.91 1.94
C ILE A 71 -4.03 1.08 1.92
N LEU A 72 -3.47 1.82 0.96
CA LEU A 72 -2.04 2.12 0.89
C LEU A 72 -1.53 2.87 2.13
N ALA A 73 -2.29 3.85 2.61
CA ALA A 73 -1.96 4.57 3.83
C ALA A 73 -2.00 3.64 5.06
N PHE A 74 -3.00 2.76 5.15
CA PHE A 74 -3.10 1.78 6.24
C PHE A 74 -1.94 0.78 6.24
N ILE A 75 -1.54 0.27 5.08
CA ILE A 75 -0.35 -0.60 4.93
C ILE A 75 0.88 0.05 5.56
N PHE A 76 1.14 1.32 5.21
CA PHE A 76 2.26 2.08 5.76
C PHE A 76 2.15 2.25 7.29
N VAL A 77 0.99 2.66 7.79
CA VAL A 77 0.76 2.86 9.23
C VAL A 77 0.90 1.56 10.02
N LEU A 78 0.41 0.43 9.49
CA LEU A 78 0.53 -0.88 10.10
C LEU A 78 1.99 -1.33 10.18
N ASN A 79 2.78 -1.12 9.13
CA ASN A 79 4.20 -1.43 9.13
C ASN A 79 5.00 -0.53 10.10
N ILE A 80 4.65 0.76 10.23
CA ILE A 80 5.18 1.62 11.30
C ILE A 80 4.82 1.09 12.69
N THR A 81 3.56 0.66 12.86
CA THR A 81 3.06 0.13 14.13
C THR A 81 3.81 -1.15 14.51
N CYS A 82 4.06 -2.02 13.54
CA CYS A 82 4.89 -3.22 13.70
C CYS A 82 6.30 -2.86 14.22
N ILE A 83 6.94 -1.85 13.62
CA ILE A 83 8.27 -1.37 14.05
C ILE A 83 8.20 -0.79 15.47
N LYS A 84 7.25 0.12 15.74
CA LYS A 84 7.16 0.84 17.02
C LYS A 84 6.87 -0.09 18.20
N TYR A 85 5.93 -1.02 18.05
CA TYR A 85 5.48 -1.89 19.13
C TYR A 85 6.20 -3.25 19.15
N LYS A 86 7.05 -3.56 18.16
CA LYS A 86 7.73 -4.86 18.03
C LYS A 86 6.74 -6.04 18.03
N ASN A 87 5.53 -5.80 17.55
CA ASN A 87 4.47 -6.79 17.38
C ASN A 87 4.33 -7.09 15.88
N LEU A 88 4.23 -8.36 15.52
CA LEU A 88 4.14 -8.81 14.13
C LEU A 88 2.71 -8.79 13.59
N GLU A 89 1.67 -8.80 14.44
CA GLU A 89 0.28 -8.85 14.00
C GLU A 89 -0.07 -7.72 12.99
N PRO A 90 0.32 -6.44 13.19
CA PRO A 90 0.06 -5.39 12.20
C PRO A 90 0.76 -5.67 10.86
N GLY A 91 1.97 -6.22 10.88
CA GLY A 91 2.71 -6.58 9.66
C GLY A 91 2.04 -7.71 8.87
N PHE A 92 1.39 -8.65 9.56
CA PHE A 92 0.57 -9.68 8.90
C PHE A 92 -0.66 -9.08 8.23
N ILE A 93 -1.36 -8.17 8.93
CA ILE A 93 -2.52 -7.46 8.36
C ILE A 93 -2.10 -6.65 7.12
N SER A 94 -0.91 -6.03 7.16
CA SER A 94 -0.35 -5.31 6.00
C SER A 94 -0.19 -6.23 4.76
N ILE A 95 0.30 -7.46 4.94
CA ILE A 95 0.36 -8.46 3.85
C ILE A 95 -1.04 -8.79 3.33
N CYS A 96 -2.01 -9.00 4.22
CA CYS A 96 -3.40 -9.27 3.83
C CYS A 96 -4.00 -8.12 3.01
N LEU A 97 -3.68 -6.87 3.33
CA LEU A 97 -4.12 -5.70 2.56
C LEU A 97 -3.50 -5.65 1.17
N TRP A 98 -2.22 -6.02 1.01
CA TRP A 98 -1.60 -6.18 -0.31
C TRP A 98 -2.28 -7.28 -1.14
N VAL A 99 -2.65 -8.39 -0.52
CA VAL A 99 -3.44 -9.46 -1.18
C VAL A 99 -4.83 -8.96 -1.57
N LEU A 100 -5.48 -8.17 -0.71
CA LEU A 100 -6.77 -7.56 -1.02
C LEU A 100 -6.66 -6.63 -2.22
N MET A 101 -5.64 -5.78 -2.27
CA MET A 101 -5.35 -4.90 -3.43
C MET A 101 -5.17 -5.71 -4.72
N PHE A 102 -4.49 -6.85 -4.63
CA PHE A 102 -4.35 -7.75 -5.78
C PHE A 102 -5.70 -8.31 -6.25
N ILE A 103 -6.54 -8.81 -5.33
CA ILE A 103 -7.87 -9.33 -5.68
C ILE A 103 -8.73 -8.24 -6.34
N LEU A 104 -8.73 -7.02 -5.78
CA LEU A 104 -9.46 -5.87 -6.33
C LEU A 104 -8.96 -5.44 -7.72
N SER A 105 -7.70 -5.72 -8.04
CA SER A 105 -7.11 -5.38 -9.32
C SER A 105 -7.44 -6.37 -10.46
N ILE A 106 -7.90 -7.58 -10.12
CA ILE A 106 -8.27 -8.59 -11.12
C ILE A 106 -9.57 -8.18 -11.79
N ASN A 107 -9.55 -8.09 -13.12
CA ASN A 107 -10.73 -7.80 -13.91
C ASN A 107 -11.08 -9.00 -14.80
N LEU A 108 -12.14 -9.71 -14.42
CA LEU A 108 -12.62 -10.90 -15.13
C LEU A 108 -13.19 -10.60 -16.52
N THR A 109 -13.50 -9.34 -16.83
CA THR A 109 -13.97 -8.95 -18.17
C THR A 109 -12.83 -8.72 -19.15
N LYS A 110 -11.59 -8.63 -18.67
CA LYS A 110 -10.39 -8.43 -19.50
C LYS A 110 -9.73 -9.74 -19.88
N SER A 111 -8.83 -9.67 -20.87
CA SER A 111 -8.09 -10.82 -21.34
C SER A 111 -7.24 -11.43 -20.21
N LEU A 112 -6.91 -12.72 -20.36
CA LEU A 112 -6.03 -13.40 -19.41
C LEU A 112 -4.65 -12.73 -19.37
N MET A 113 -4.17 -12.18 -20.49
CA MET A 113 -2.89 -11.47 -20.57
C MET A 113 -2.88 -10.20 -19.72
N ASP A 114 -3.97 -9.42 -19.71
CA ASP A 114 -4.08 -8.23 -18.88
C ASP A 114 -4.02 -8.58 -17.38
N ASN A 115 -4.75 -9.62 -16.98
CA ASN A 115 -4.74 -10.10 -15.60
C ASN A 115 -3.37 -10.69 -15.18
N LEU A 116 -2.64 -11.31 -16.11
CA LEU A 116 -1.26 -11.75 -15.88
C LEU A 116 -0.32 -10.56 -15.67
N MET A 117 -0.44 -9.50 -16.46
CA MET A 117 0.35 -8.28 -16.27
C MET A 117 0.07 -7.63 -14.92
N THR A 118 -1.20 -7.57 -14.51
CA THR A 118 -1.57 -7.13 -13.16
C THR A 118 -0.95 -8.02 -12.08
N SER A 119 -0.98 -9.34 -12.27
CA SER A 119 -0.37 -10.30 -11.33
C SER A 119 1.14 -10.11 -11.21
N LEU A 120 1.83 -9.83 -12.32
CA LEU A 120 3.26 -9.53 -12.33
C LEU A 120 3.63 -8.27 -11.54
N LEU A 121 2.70 -7.33 -11.37
CA LEU A 121 2.92 -6.15 -10.54
C LEU A 121 2.74 -6.46 -9.04
N PHE A 122 1.66 -7.17 -8.68
CA PHE A 122 1.32 -7.38 -7.27
C PHE A 122 2.07 -8.54 -6.60
N ILE A 123 2.29 -9.66 -7.31
CA ILE A 123 2.93 -10.85 -6.73
C ILE A 123 4.32 -10.53 -6.16
N PRO A 124 5.22 -9.82 -6.88
CA PRO A 124 6.52 -9.46 -6.32
C PRO A 124 6.43 -8.61 -5.05
N ILE A 125 5.50 -7.66 -5.00
CA ILE A 125 5.29 -6.79 -3.83
C ILE A 125 4.86 -7.63 -2.61
N ILE A 126 3.92 -8.56 -2.81
CA ILE A 126 3.44 -9.48 -1.77
C ILE A 126 4.59 -10.37 -1.29
N VAL A 127 5.38 -10.93 -2.21
CA VAL A 127 6.54 -11.78 -1.86
C VAL A 127 7.57 -11.01 -1.03
N ILE A 128 7.91 -9.78 -1.44
CA ILE A 128 8.85 -8.93 -0.69
C ILE A 128 8.31 -8.64 0.72
N ASN A 129 7.01 -8.34 0.85
CA ASN A 129 6.35 -8.13 2.14
C ASN A 129 6.45 -9.38 3.05
N ILE A 130 6.20 -10.57 2.51
CA ILE A 130 6.33 -11.84 3.25
C ILE A 130 7.77 -12.09 3.68
N VAL A 131 8.76 -11.80 2.81
CA VAL A 131 10.18 -11.95 3.16
C VAL A 131 10.56 -10.98 4.28
N ALA A 132 10.15 -9.71 4.18
CA ALA A 132 10.40 -8.71 5.21
C ALA A 132 9.81 -9.16 6.56
N TYR A 133 8.56 -9.63 6.57
CA TYR A 133 7.90 -10.17 7.76
C TYR A 133 8.67 -11.33 8.39
N LYS A 134 9.06 -12.35 7.60
CA LYS A 134 9.82 -13.51 8.10
C LYS A 134 11.18 -13.11 8.66
N THR A 135 11.87 -12.15 8.01
CA THR A 135 13.16 -11.65 8.51
C THR A 135 13.01 -10.89 9.83
N GLU A 136 11.93 -10.13 10.00
CA GLU A 136 11.61 -9.45 11.25
C GLU A 136 11.31 -10.45 12.37
N GLU A 137 10.48 -11.45 12.09
CA GLU A 137 10.13 -12.52 13.02
C GLU A 137 11.37 -13.24 13.56
N ASN A 138 12.28 -13.64 12.66
CA ASN A 138 13.54 -14.29 13.02
C ASN A 138 14.42 -13.40 13.91
N LYS A 139 14.45 -12.09 13.65
CA LYS A 139 15.24 -11.14 14.43
C LYS A 139 14.66 -10.92 15.82
N LEU A 140 13.34 -10.81 15.94
CA LEU A 140 12.64 -10.71 17.22
C LEU A 140 12.77 -11.99 18.06
N LYS A 141 12.67 -13.18 17.45
CA LYS A 141 12.89 -14.47 18.12
C LYS A 141 14.31 -14.60 18.68
N LYS A 142 15.35 -14.30 17.87
CA LYS A 142 16.77 -14.30 18.32
C LYS A 142 17.04 -13.33 19.46
N ARG A 143 16.25 -12.26 19.58
CA ARG A 143 16.39 -11.28 20.65
C ARG A 143 15.76 -11.79 21.95
N LYS A 144 14.54 -12.34 21.88
CA LYS A 144 13.88 -12.96 23.04
C LYS A 144 14.70 -14.11 23.64
N SER A 145 15.42 -14.87 22.81
CA SER A 145 16.30 -15.96 23.29
C SER A 145 17.61 -15.48 23.93
N LYS A 146 18.05 -14.23 23.71
CA LYS A 146 19.24 -13.65 24.35
C LYS A 146 18.93 -12.93 25.67
N THR A 147 17.66 -12.65 25.92
CA THR A 147 17.16 -11.98 27.13
C THR A 147 16.58 -12.95 28.16
N LYS A 148 16.44 -14.23 27.80
CA LYS A 148 16.19 -15.33 28.75
C LYS A 148 17.53 -15.93 29.14
#